data_AF-A0A6G0X7R8-F1
#
_entry.id   AF-A0A6G0X7R8-F1
#
_cell.length_a   1.000
_cell.length_b   1.000
_cell.length_c   1.000
_cell.angle_alpha   90.00
_cell.angle_beta   90.00
_cell.angle_gamma   90.00
#
_symmetry.space_group_name_H-M   'P 1'
#
loop_
_entity.id
_entity.type
_entity.pdbx_description
1 polymer ?
#
loop_
_entity_poly.entity_id
_entity_poly.type
_entity_poly.pdbx_seq_one_letter_code
_entity_poly.pdbx_strand_id
1 'polypeptide(L)'
;MLLFLFQIVICSVTLVLLGNDGLITLEGLSGLLKNKPVLTYDILASLERRKILLFALVGVFLFSPLYADVIRYTYTINGYHYWSLSLVMVGLIMALSWMAILTCIVQWLPVPAAWRNRPVCYSAPLFIYWNGIGFVVLEAAQLRGAKAAANFWGDAPSTLQLEIDGVLKVSGAFSLDGGTPIIYTFMPEIGAVLVLSWLLSIAAHKVLTGTIVLDTTWTAQNEFMNHLTLPQWITSLDLDKKNTIAIGNKLYCRPSLMVLLGYCTVYDDNKYRLPKDEHLNFSSCMSSHAEETTSPGKGKIMVQSIAATRSSVTSNMHEEVRYIVISIYGLMATAVPWIRRFHQTKIVGEIFQNKFTPSKSIVRIDRAHDYVYSRGDCCS
;
A
#
# COMPACT_ATOMS: atom_id res chain seq x y z
N MET A 1 -10.64 30.56 1.11
CA MET A 1 -9.19 30.68 1.39
C MET A 1 -8.68 29.55 2.29
N LEU A 2 -9.21 29.35 3.51
CA LEU A 2 -8.73 28.31 4.43
C LEU A 2 -8.80 26.87 3.87
N LEU A 3 -9.92 26.49 3.24
CA LEU A 3 -10.09 25.17 2.63
C LEU A 3 -9.06 24.87 1.53
N PHE A 4 -8.77 25.89 0.71
CA PHE A 4 -7.78 25.79 -0.36
C PHE A 4 -6.37 25.63 0.19
N LEU A 5 -6.02 26.38 1.25
CA LEU A 5 -4.74 26.22 1.94
C LEU A 5 -4.60 24.82 2.55
N PHE A 6 -5.64 24.31 3.21
CA PHE A 6 -5.64 22.94 3.72
C PHE A 6 -5.40 21.93 2.60
N GLN A 7 -6.12 22.07 1.47
CA GLN A 7 -5.98 21.16 0.33
C GLN A 7 -4.54 21.17 -0.24
N ILE A 8 -3.92 22.35 -0.36
CA ILE A 8 -2.52 22.46 -0.80
C ILE A 8 -1.61 21.73 0.17
N VAL A 9 -1.74 22.00 1.48
CA VAL A 9 -0.89 21.40 2.50
C VAL A 9 -1.03 19.88 2.52
N ILE A 10 -2.25 19.34 2.51
CA ILE A 10 -2.47 17.90 2.57
C ILE A 10 -2.02 17.19 1.28
N CYS A 11 -2.18 17.83 0.11
CA CYS A 11 -1.63 17.33 -1.15
C CYS A 11 -0.10 17.30 -1.11
N SER A 12 0.55 18.38 -0.63
CA SER A 12 2.01 18.41 -0.48
C SER A 12 2.53 17.33 0.46
N VAL A 13 1.88 17.16 1.62
CA VAL A 13 2.22 16.08 2.57
C VAL A 13 2.07 14.71 1.92
N THR A 14 0.96 14.48 1.22
CA THR A 14 0.70 13.21 0.53
C THR A 14 1.75 12.91 -0.55
N LEU A 15 2.13 13.92 -1.35
CA LEU A 15 3.18 13.80 -2.36
C LEU A 15 4.54 13.47 -1.75
N VAL A 16 4.90 14.09 -0.62
CA VAL A 16 6.15 13.78 0.10
C VAL A 16 6.13 12.34 0.62
N LEU A 17 5.00 11.87 1.16
CA LEU A 17 4.86 10.50 1.64
C LEU A 17 4.96 9.48 0.48
N LEU A 18 4.25 9.72 -0.62
CA LEU A 18 4.31 8.92 -1.86
C LEU A 18 5.66 9.00 -2.57
N GLY A 19 6.45 10.05 -2.33
CA GLY A 19 7.80 10.18 -2.89
C GLY A 19 8.72 9.02 -2.47
N ASN A 20 8.52 8.46 -1.27
CA ASN A 20 9.25 7.27 -0.83
C ASN A 20 8.89 6.04 -1.68
N ASP A 21 7.62 5.86 -2.02
CA ASP A 21 7.16 4.82 -2.93
C ASP A 21 7.75 5.00 -4.33
N GLY A 22 7.74 6.24 -4.83
CA GLY A 22 8.30 6.60 -6.13
C GLY A 22 9.77 6.21 -6.26
N LEU A 23 10.58 6.40 -5.21
CA LEU A 23 11.99 5.97 -5.21
C LEU A 23 12.10 4.45 -5.40
N ILE A 24 11.30 3.66 -4.66
CA ILE A 24 11.32 2.21 -4.79
C ILE A 24 10.83 1.77 -6.18
N THR A 25 9.80 2.41 -6.72
CA THR A 25 9.29 2.11 -8.07
C THR A 25 10.30 2.45 -9.16
N LEU A 26 11.00 3.58 -9.05
CA LEU A 26 12.07 3.95 -9.99
C LEU A 26 13.24 2.97 -9.93
N GLU A 27 13.62 2.53 -8.74
CA GLU A 27 14.60 1.47 -8.56
C GLU A 27 14.11 0.15 -9.18
N GLY A 28 12.85 -0.23 -8.94
CA GLY A 28 12.22 -1.40 -9.57
C GLY A 28 12.28 -1.33 -11.10
N LEU A 29 11.95 -0.18 -11.70
CA LEU A 29 12.00 0.06 -13.14
C LEU A 29 13.43 0.00 -13.69
N SER A 30 14.41 0.58 -12.98
CA SER A 30 15.83 0.45 -13.32
C SER A 30 16.29 -1.01 -13.29
N GLY A 31 15.74 -1.82 -12.38
CA GLY A 31 15.92 -3.27 -12.37
C GLY A 31 15.37 -3.95 -13.61
N LEU A 32 14.13 -3.64 -13.97
CA LEU A 32 13.47 -4.18 -15.16
C LEU A 32 14.30 -3.89 -16.43
N LEU A 33 14.75 -2.65 -16.59
CA LEU A 33 15.58 -2.23 -17.73
C LEU A 33 16.94 -2.93 -17.77
N LYS A 34 17.45 -3.37 -16.61
CA LYS A 34 18.69 -4.14 -16.47
C LYS A 34 18.47 -5.66 -16.48
N ASN A 35 17.26 -6.14 -16.79
CA ASN A 35 16.87 -7.55 -16.71
C ASN A 35 17.13 -8.19 -15.33
N LYS A 36 17.10 -7.37 -14.26
CA LYS A 36 17.21 -7.83 -12.87
C LYS A 36 15.80 -8.06 -12.30
N PRO A 37 15.64 -8.99 -11.34
CA PRO A 37 14.33 -9.24 -10.72
C PRO A 37 13.75 -7.94 -10.15
N VAL A 38 12.47 -7.70 -10.47
CA VAL A 38 11.77 -6.46 -10.11
C VAL A 38 11.03 -6.65 -8.80
N LEU A 39 11.28 -5.74 -7.85
CA LEU A 39 10.51 -5.65 -6.64
C LEU A 39 9.17 -4.95 -6.93
N THR A 40 8.14 -5.73 -7.26
CA THR A 40 6.77 -5.22 -7.29
C THR A 40 6.15 -5.41 -5.90
N TYR A 41 5.57 -4.35 -5.35
CA TYR A 41 4.73 -4.43 -4.17
C TYR A 41 3.47 -3.62 -4.39
N ASP A 42 2.40 -4.05 -3.75
CA ASP A 42 1.10 -3.41 -3.86
C ASP A 42 1.01 -2.25 -2.86
N ILE A 43 1.07 -1.02 -3.38
CA ILE A 43 0.98 0.21 -2.59
C ILE A 43 -0.36 0.25 -1.84
N LEU A 44 -1.46 -0.18 -2.47
CA LEU A 44 -2.80 -0.10 -1.88
C LEU A 44 -2.96 -1.09 -0.73
N ALA A 45 -2.43 -2.30 -0.85
CA ALA A 45 -2.36 -3.24 0.26
C ALA A 45 -1.43 -2.73 1.39
N SER A 46 -0.33 -2.03 1.06
CA SER A 46 0.58 -1.47 2.05
C SER A 46 -0.04 -0.35 2.91
N LEU A 47 -1.14 0.28 2.45
CA LEU A 47 -1.86 1.33 3.21
C LEU A 47 -2.32 0.85 4.58
N GLU A 48 -2.56 -0.45 4.75
CA GLU A 48 -2.89 -1.05 6.05
C GLU A 48 -1.80 -0.81 7.11
N ARG A 49 -0.53 -0.83 6.72
CA ARG A 49 0.60 -0.53 7.61
C ARG A 49 0.95 0.95 7.61
N ARG A 50 0.69 1.63 6.50
CA ARG A 50 1.06 3.03 6.28
C ARG A 50 -0.06 3.99 6.65
N LYS A 51 -0.43 3.98 7.93
CA LYS A 51 -1.57 4.74 8.49
C LYS A 51 -1.47 6.25 8.22
N ILE A 52 -0.27 6.83 8.30
CA ILE A 52 -0.06 8.27 8.03
C ILE A 52 -0.40 8.60 6.57
N LEU A 53 0.01 7.74 5.64
CA LEU A 53 -0.31 7.91 4.21
C LEU A 53 -1.80 7.70 3.96
N LEU A 54 -2.42 6.71 4.60
CA LEU A 54 -3.85 6.46 4.51
C LEU A 54 -4.67 7.68 4.98
N PHE A 55 -4.35 8.26 6.14
CA PHE A 55 -5.03 9.48 6.62
C PHE A 55 -4.77 10.68 5.73
N ALA A 56 -3.56 10.83 5.18
CA ALA A 56 -3.26 11.89 4.23
C ALA A 56 -4.10 11.76 2.96
N LEU A 57 -4.23 10.55 2.41
CA LEU A 57 -5.09 10.27 1.26
C LEU A 57 -6.57 10.53 1.53
N VAL A 58 -7.09 10.13 2.71
CA VAL A 58 -8.46 10.50 3.13
C VAL A 58 -8.61 12.02 3.17
N GLY A 59 -7.62 12.73 3.72
CA GLY A 59 -7.59 14.19 3.78
C GLY A 59 -7.60 14.87 2.40
N VAL A 60 -6.93 14.29 1.40
CA VAL A 60 -6.94 14.79 0.01
C VAL A 60 -8.35 14.75 -0.59
N PHE A 61 -9.14 13.72 -0.28
CA PHE A 61 -10.50 13.58 -0.82
C PHE A 61 -11.58 14.11 0.12
N LEU A 62 -11.22 14.74 1.25
CA LEU A 62 -12.14 15.19 2.31
C LEU A 62 -13.25 16.11 1.80
N PHE A 63 -12.92 17.00 0.87
CA PHE A 63 -13.88 17.95 0.30
C PHE A 63 -14.56 17.48 -0.98
N SER A 64 -14.42 16.21 -1.35
CA SER A 64 -15.08 15.66 -2.54
C SER A 64 -16.61 15.80 -2.55
N PRO A 65 -17.34 15.66 -1.42
CA PRO A 65 -18.79 15.88 -1.44
C PRO A 65 -19.17 17.33 -1.77
N LEU A 66 -18.37 18.29 -1.29
CA LEU A 66 -18.56 19.71 -1.60
C LEU A 66 -18.37 19.99 -3.10
N TYR A 67 -17.37 19.35 -3.74
CA TYR A 67 -17.18 19.48 -5.18
C TYR A 67 -18.40 18.93 -5.94
N ALA A 68 -18.94 17.79 -5.53
CA ALA A 68 -20.14 17.22 -6.14
C ALA A 68 -21.36 18.15 -5.96
N ASP A 69 -21.53 18.80 -4.81
CA ASP A 69 -22.61 19.79 -4.61
C ASP A 69 -22.48 21.02 -5.52
N VAL A 70 -21.28 21.57 -5.70
CA VAL A 70 -21.04 22.70 -6.60
C VAL A 70 -21.24 22.31 -8.07
N ILE A 71 -20.85 21.09 -8.44
CA ILE A 71 -21.03 20.57 -9.80
C ILE A 71 -22.51 20.29 -10.08
N ARG A 72 -23.28 19.83 -9.09
CA ARG A 72 -24.75 19.68 -9.20
C ARG A 72 -25.40 21.02 -9.55
N TYR A 73 -25.01 22.11 -8.89
CA TYR A 73 -25.52 23.45 -9.16
C TYR A 73 -25.22 23.92 -10.60
N THR A 74 -23.99 23.67 -11.09
CA THR A 74 -23.54 24.10 -12.42
C THR A 74 -23.78 23.09 -13.53
N TYR A 75 -24.51 22.00 -13.24
CA TYR A 75 -24.62 20.82 -14.10
C TYR A 75 -25.13 21.15 -15.50
N THR A 76 -26.17 21.98 -15.60
CA THR A 76 -26.83 22.37 -16.86
C THR A 76 -26.01 23.28 -17.75
N ILE A 77 -24.96 23.92 -17.21
CA ILE A 77 -24.08 24.81 -17.95
C ILE A 77 -22.84 24.04 -18.41
N ASN A 78 -22.01 23.60 -17.46
CA ASN A 78 -20.74 22.92 -17.73
C ASN A 78 -20.43 21.77 -16.75
N GLY A 79 -21.18 21.65 -15.65
CA GLY A 79 -20.88 20.70 -14.58
C GLY A 79 -20.99 19.24 -15.01
N TYR A 80 -21.77 18.92 -16.04
CA TYR A 80 -21.94 17.54 -16.53
C TYR A 80 -20.61 16.87 -16.90
N HIS A 81 -19.60 17.63 -17.36
CA HIS A 81 -18.27 17.10 -17.68
C HIS A 81 -17.50 16.58 -16.47
N TYR A 82 -17.72 17.18 -15.30
CA TYR A 82 -16.94 16.90 -14.08
C TYR A 82 -17.73 16.09 -13.05
N TRP A 83 -19.02 15.85 -13.31
CA TRP A 83 -19.92 15.13 -12.41
C TRP A 83 -19.39 13.75 -12.02
N SER A 84 -19.11 12.89 -13.01
CA SER A 84 -18.62 11.54 -12.74
C SER A 84 -17.28 11.56 -12.01
N LEU A 85 -16.37 12.48 -12.34
CA LEU A 85 -15.08 12.62 -11.65
C LEU A 85 -15.27 12.97 -10.17
N SER A 86 -16.19 13.89 -9.85
CA SER A 86 -16.49 14.26 -8.47
C SER A 86 -17.04 13.08 -7.66
N LEU A 87 -17.84 12.21 -8.29
CA LEU A 87 -18.38 11.02 -7.66
C LEU A 87 -17.35 9.91 -7.49
N VAL A 88 -16.39 9.77 -8.41
CA VAL A 88 -15.21 8.92 -8.17
C VAL A 88 -14.48 9.39 -6.91
N MET A 89 -14.25 10.70 -6.75
CA MET A 89 -13.59 11.23 -5.55
C MET A 89 -14.39 10.95 -4.26
N VAL A 90 -15.72 11.04 -4.32
CA VAL A 90 -16.62 10.65 -3.21
C VAL A 90 -16.50 9.15 -2.90
N GLY A 91 -16.49 8.29 -3.91
CA GLY A 91 -16.24 6.86 -3.72
C GLY A 91 -14.88 6.60 -3.07
N LEU A 92 -13.83 7.23 -3.56
CA LEU A 92 -12.47 7.09 -3.04
C LEU A 92 -12.36 7.48 -1.56
N ILE A 93 -12.95 8.60 -1.12
CA ILE A 93 -12.94 8.93 0.31
C ILE A 93 -13.67 7.87 1.14
N MET A 94 -14.78 7.34 0.66
CA MET A 94 -15.55 6.33 1.39
C MET A 94 -14.78 5.00 1.49
N ALA A 95 -14.15 4.55 0.40
CA ALA A 95 -13.29 3.38 0.38
C ALA A 95 -12.07 3.54 1.31
N LEU A 96 -11.35 4.66 1.20
CA LEU A 96 -10.18 4.92 2.04
C LEU A 96 -10.55 5.08 3.52
N SER A 97 -11.67 5.72 3.82
CA SER A 97 -12.19 5.85 5.19
C SER A 97 -12.59 4.48 5.74
N TRP A 98 -13.22 3.62 4.94
CA TRP A 98 -13.51 2.24 5.32
C TRP A 98 -12.23 1.46 5.63
N MET A 99 -11.20 1.55 4.79
CA MET A 99 -9.89 0.96 5.11
C MET A 99 -9.28 1.53 6.39
N ALA A 100 -9.40 2.83 6.64
CA ALA A 100 -8.92 3.44 7.89
C ALA A 100 -9.65 2.86 9.11
N ILE A 101 -10.96 2.67 9.02
CA ILE A 101 -11.78 2.04 10.07
C ILE A 101 -11.36 0.58 10.28
N LEU A 102 -11.22 -0.21 9.22
CA LEU A 102 -10.80 -1.61 9.34
C LEU A 102 -9.41 -1.74 10.00
N THR A 103 -8.48 -0.89 9.61
CA THR A 103 -7.08 -0.99 10.05
C THR A 103 -6.82 -0.33 11.41
N CYS A 104 -7.60 0.69 11.78
CA CYS A 104 -7.39 1.44 13.03
C CYS A 104 -8.38 1.10 14.12
N ILE A 105 -9.59 0.63 13.80
CA ILE A 105 -10.61 0.30 14.80
C ILE A 105 -10.74 -1.21 14.92
N VAL A 106 -10.95 -1.91 13.80
CA VAL A 106 -11.20 -3.36 13.84
C VAL A 106 -9.98 -4.13 14.35
N GLN A 107 -8.76 -3.68 14.03
CA GLN A 107 -7.54 -4.32 14.53
C GLN A 107 -7.32 -4.19 16.05
N TRP A 108 -8.02 -3.28 16.73
CA TRP A 108 -7.90 -3.10 18.19
C TRP A 108 -8.93 -3.91 18.98
N LEU A 109 -9.91 -4.53 18.32
CA LEU A 109 -10.91 -5.36 18.98
C LEU A 109 -10.26 -6.66 19.49
N PRO A 110 -10.51 -7.07 20.74
CA PRO A 110 -9.95 -8.30 21.29
C PRO A 110 -10.42 -9.52 20.49
N VAL A 111 -9.48 -10.39 20.14
CA VAL A 111 -9.76 -11.55 19.28
C VAL A 111 -9.97 -12.81 20.11
N PRO A 112 -11.06 -13.56 19.87
CA PRO A 112 -11.27 -14.87 20.48
C PRO A 112 -10.12 -15.84 20.16
N ALA A 113 -9.76 -16.71 21.10
CA ALA A 113 -8.64 -17.65 20.93
C ALA A 113 -8.76 -18.51 19.65
N ALA A 114 -9.97 -18.87 19.24
CA ALA A 114 -10.24 -19.66 18.04
C ALA A 114 -9.92 -18.93 16.71
N TRP A 115 -9.91 -17.60 16.72
CA TRP A 115 -9.65 -16.76 15.54
C TRP A 115 -8.22 -16.20 15.52
N ARG A 116 -7.41 -16.48 16.55
CA ARG A 116 -6.04 -16.01 16.61
C ARG A 116 -5.24 -16.54 15.41
N ASN A 117 -4.47 -15.66 14.78
CA ASN A 117 -3.64 -15.94 13.60
C ASN A 117 -4.42 -16.30 12.32
N ARG A 118 -5.73 -16.00 12.25
CA ARG A 118 -6.59 -16.33 11.11
C ARG A 118 -7.32 -15.12 10.53
N PRO A 119 -6.61 -14.06 10.07
CA PRO A 119 -7.27 -12.89 9.51
C PRO A 119 -7.96 -13.21 8.17
N VAL A 120 -9.07 -12.53 7.90
CA VAL A 120 -9.78 -12.56 6.61
C VAL A 120 -9.05 -11.67 5.61
N CYS A 121 -8.77 -12.20 4.43
CA CYS A 121 -8.11 -11.48 3.37
C CYS A 121 -9.10 -10.82 2.41
N TYR A 122 -8.75 -9.61 1.97
CA TYR A 122 -9.42 -8.92 0.87
C TYR A 122 -8.39 -8.25 -0.05
N SER A 123 -8.74 -8.03 -1.32
CA SER A 123 -7.87 -7.31 -2.25
C SER A 123 -8.11 -5.79 -2.16
N ALA A 124 -7.17 -5.05 -1.58
CA ALA A 124 -7.26 -3.59 -1.48
C ALA A 124 -7.37 -2.87 -2.84
N PRO A 125 -6.61 -3.22 -3.89
CA PRO A 125 -6.77 -2.61 -5.21
C PRO A 125 -8.16 -2.83 -5.80
N LEU A 126 -8.64 -4.08 -5.78
CA LEU A 126 -9.95 -4.40 -6.32
C LEU A 126 -11.05 -3.70 -5.53
N PHE A 127 -10.93 -3.61 -4.21
CA PHE A 127 -11.87 -2.87 -3.39
C PHE A 127 -11.96 -1.40 -3.80
N ILE A 128 -10.82 -0.70 -3.88
CA ILE A 128 -10.78 0.73 -4.23
C ILE A 128 -11.31 0.96 -5.65
N TYR A 129 -10.89 0.13 -6.61
CA TYR A 129 -11.35 0.27 -8.00
C TYR A 129 -12.83 -0.04 -8.18
N TRP A 130 -13.32 -1.14 -7.59
CA TRP A 130 -14.75 -1.48 -7.66
C TRP A 130 -15.62 -0.45 -6.97
N ASN A 131 -15.16 0.13 -5.86
CA ASN A 131 -15.91 1.17 -5.18
C ASN A 131 -16.00 2.46 -6.02
N GLY A 132 -14.86 2.96 -6.50
CA GLY A 132 -14.81 4.19 -7.30
C GLY A 132 -15.58 4.09 -8.62
N ILE A 133 -15.39 2.99 -9.37
CA ILE A 133 -16.05 2.78 -10.65
C ILE A 133 -17.51 2.37 -10.45
N GLY A 134 -17.79 1.48 -9.50
CA GLY A 134 -19.14 0.95 -9.26
C GLY A 134 -20.15 2.05 -8.93
N PHE A 135 -19.72 3.08 -8.19
CA PHE A 135 -20.57 4.21 -7.88
C PHE A 135 -20.91 5.05 -9.13
N VAL A 136 -19.94 5.27 -10.01
CA VAL A 136 -20.16 5.97 -11.30
C VAL A 136 -21.05 5.15 -12.25
N VAL A 137 -20.88 3.83 -12.29
CA VAL A 137 -21.71 2.96 -13.13
C VAL A 137 -23.17 2.99 -12.66
N LEU A 138 -23.41 2.94 -11.35
CA LEU A 138 -24.74 3.04 -10.76
C LEU A 138 -25.39 4.39 -11.07
N GLU A 139 -24.62 5.47 -10.95
CA GLU A 139 -25.03 6.83 -11.28
C GLU A 139 -25.45 6.95 -12.75
N ALA A 140 -24.58 6.51 -13.66
CA ALA A 140 -24.81 6.57 -15.09
C ALA A 140 -26.04 5.75 -15.50
N ALA A 141 -26.23 4.57 -14.91
CA ALA A 141 -27.40 3.72 -15.16
C ALA A 141 -28.73 4.39 -14.75
N GLN A 142 -28.69 5.31 -13.78
CA GLN A 142 -29.88 5.97 -13.25
C GLN A 142 -30.08 7.40 -13.76
N LEU A 143 -29.17 7.90 -14.60
CA LEU A 143 -29.11 9.30 -15.07
C LEU A 143 -29.20 10.29 -13.90
N ARG A 144 -28.46 9.99 -12.83
CA ARG A 144 -28.54 10.67 -11.54
C ARG A 144 -28.11 12.12 -11.61
N GLY A 145 -27.10 12.46 -12.41
CA GLY A 145 -26.65 13.85 -12.57
C GLY A 145 -27.76 14.81 -13.00
N ALA A 146 -28.47 14.47 -14.08
CA ALA A 146 -29.57 15.30 -14.59
C ALA A 146 -30.73 15.40 -13.58
N LYS A 147 -31.09 14.28 -12.94
CA LYS A 147 -32.14 14.25 -11.91
C LYS A 147 -31.76 15.07 -10.68
N ALA A 148 -30.52 14.94 -10.21
CA ALA A 148 -30.04 15.68 -9.05
C ALA A 148 -29.98 17.19 -9.33
N ALA A 149 -29.59 17.60 -10.54
CA ALA A 149 -29.59 19.00 -10.94
C ALA A 149 -31.01 19.58 -11.08
N ALA A 150 -31.95 18.80 -11.63
CA ALA A 150 -33.35 19.22 -11.75
C ALA A 150 -34.03 19.36 -10.37
N ASN A 151 -33.78 18.40 -9.47
CA ASN A 151 -34.38 18.38 -8.13
C ASN A 151 -33.75 19.38 -7.17
N PHE A 152 -32.51 19.83 -7.43
CA PHE A 152 -31.79 20.77 -6.57
C PHE A 152 -32.63 22.01 -6.19
N TRP A 153 -33.35 22.57 -7.16
CA TRP A 153 -34.17 23.78 -6.96
C TRP A 153 -35.49 23.52 -6.24
N GLY A 154 -35.88 22.25 -6.09
CA GLY A 154 -37.05 21.82 -5.31
C GLY A 154 -36.71 21.28 -3.92
N ASP A 155 -35.43 21.07 -3.60
CA ASP A 155 -34.99 20.49 -2.33
C ASP A 155 -35.19 21.44 -1.14
N ALA A 156 -35.13 22.76 -1.36
CA ALA A 156 -35.27 23.77 -0.32
C ALA A 156 -36.66 24.45 -0.39
N PRO A 157 -37.34 24.68 0.75
CA PRO A 157 -38.62 25.37 0.72
C PRO A 157 -38.43 26.83 0.29
N SER A 158 -39.22 27.24 -0.70
CA SER A 158 -39.19 28.59 -1.29
C SER A 158 -39.95 29.57 -0.40
N THR A 159 -39.26 30.61 0.06
CA THR A 159 -39.83 31.68 0.90
C THR A 159 -40.68 32.65 0.09
N LEU A 160 -40.27 32.89 -1.17
CA LEU A 160 -41.02 33.69 -2.13
C LEU A 160 -41.29 32.85 -3.37
N GLN A 161 -42.51 32.85 -3.86
CA GLN A 161 -42.89 32.14 -5.09
C GLN A 161 -43.52 33.17 -6.05
N LEU A 162 -43.24 33.01 -7.34
CA LEU A 162 -43.82 33.82 -8.40
C LEU A 162 -45.07 33.12 -8.91
N GLU A 163 -46.21 33.80 -8.86
CA GLU A 163 -47.43 33.31 -9.49
C GLU A 163 -47.42 33.71 -10.97
N ILE A 164 -47.32 32.72 -11.86
CA ILE A 164 -47.38 32.90 -13.31
C ILE A 164 -48.54 32.03 -13.81
N ASP A 165 -49.55 32.66 -14.39
CA ASP A 165 -50.77 31.98 -14.90
C ASP A 165 -51.48 31.12 -13.83
N GLY A 166 -51.53 31.58 -12.58
CA GLY A 166 -52.13 30.84 -11.45
C GLY A 166 -51.29 29.66 -10.94
N VAL A 167 -50.08 29.46 -11.49
CA VAL A 167 -49.13 28.44 -11.04
C VAL A 167 -47.99 29.11 -10.28
N LEU A 168 -47.78 28.68 -9.04
CA LEU A 168 -46.66 29.11 -8.22
C LEU A 168 -45.37 28.47 -8.71
N LYS A 169 -44.40 29.31 -9.08
CA LYS A 169 -43.04 28.91 -9.48
C LYS A 169 -42.01 29.43 -8.50
N VAL A 170 -40.94 28.67 -8.30
CA VAL A 170 -39.80 29.05 -7.45
C VAL A 170 -39.13 30.33 -7.96
N SER A 171 -38.93 31.30 -7.07
CA SER A 171 -38.36 32.63 -7.41
C SER A 171 -36.86 32.76 -7.12
N GLY A 172 -36.23 31.70 -6.59
CA GLY A 172 -34.85 31.72 -6.12
C GLY A 172 -34.65 32.21 -4.68
N ALA A 173 -35.71 32.66 -4.00
CA ALA A 173 -35.67 32.96 -2.58
C ALA A 173 -36.03 31.73 -1.73
N PHE A 174 -35.04 31.17 -1.04
CA PHE A 174 -35.18 29.97 -0.22
C PHE A 174 -35.07 30.28 1.28
N SER A 175 -35.57 29.36 2.09
CA SER A 175 -35.43 29.43 3.55
C SER A 175 -33.97 29.30 4.01
N LEU A 176 -33.69 29.68 5.25
CA LEU A 176 -32.34 29.57 5.86
C LEU A 176 -31.87 28.13 6.06
N ASP A 177 -32.77 27.14 5.97
CA ASP A 177 -32.44 25.72 6.15
C ASP A 177 -31.60 25.15 5.00
N GLY A 178 -31.53 25.86 3.86
CA GLY A 178 -30.72 25.49 2.71
C GLY A 178 -31.20 24.23 1.98
N GLY A 179 -30.42 23.78 1.00
CA GLY A 179 -30.69 22.54 0.26
C GLY A 179 -30.01 21.34 0.90
N THR A 180 -30.57 20.15 0.70
CA THR A 180 -29.98 18.89 1.20
C THR A 180 -28.64 18.62 0.49
N PRO A 181 -27.52 18.43 1.24
CA PRO A 181 -26.22 18.10 0.65
C PRO A 181 -26.24 16.75 -0.08
N ILE A 182 -25.48 16.65 -1.18
CA ILE A 182 -25.48 15.46 -2.04
C ILE A 182 -25.12 14.17 -1.32
N ILE A 183 -24.26 14.26 -0.30
CA ILE A 183 -23.81 13.10 0.48
C ILE A 183 -24.97 12.42 1.20
N TYR A 184 -25.93 13.18 1.71
CA TYR A 184 -27.09 12.61 2.40
C TYR A 184 -28.06 11.97 1.42
N THR A 185 -28.24 12.58 0.25
CA THR A 185 -29.09 12.04 -0.82
C THR A 185 -28.55 10.71 -1.35
N PHE A 186 -27.23 10.56 -1.46
CA PHE A 186 -26.59 9.36 -2.03
C PHE A 186 -26.05 8.38 -0.97
N MET A 187 -26.13 8.71 0.32
CA MET A 187 -25.64 7.86 1.41
C MET A 187 -26.06 6.38 1.32
N PRO A 188 -27.34 6.01 1.06
CA PRO A 188 -27.72 4.60 1.00
C PRO A 188 -27.03 3.86 -0.14
N GLU A 189 -26.86 4.49 -1.31
CA GLU A 189 -26.20 3.88 -2.46
C GLU A 189 -24.69 3.81 -2.29
N ILE A 190 -24.09 4.87 -1.74
CA ILE A 190 -22.68 4.88 -1.36
C ILE A 190 -22.41 3.72 -0.40
N GLY A 191 -23.26 3.55 0.63
CA GLY A 191 -23.15 2.45 1.58
C GLY A 191 -23.31 1.08 0.93
N ALA A 192 -24.30 0.92 0.04
CA ALA A 192 -24.52 -0.34 -0.68
C ALA A 192 -23.34 -0.70 -1.59
N VAL A 193 -22.82 0.25 -2.37
CA VAL A 193 -21.65 0.06 -3.23
C VAL A 193 -20.40 -0.22 -2.40
N LEU A 194 -20.23 0.45 -1.25
CA LEU A 194 -19.12 0.20 -0.33
C LEU A 194 -19.12 -1.24 0.18
N VAL A 195 -20.24 -1.71 0.72
CA VAL A 195 -20.35 -3.09 1.23
C VAL A 195 -20.19 -4.10 0.09
N LEU A 196 -20.85 -3.87 -1.05
CA LEU A 196 -20.77 -4.77 -2.21
C LEU A 196 -19.35 -4.87 -2.76
N SER A 197 -18.68 -3.74 -2.97
CA SER A 197 -17.29 -3.70 -3.44
C SER A 197 -16.33 -4.38 -2.46
N TRP A 198 -16.56 -4.25 -1.15
CA TRP A 198 -15.77 -4.94 -0.14
C TRP A 198 -15.98 -6.47 -0.20
N LEU A 199 -17.23 -6.94 -0.27
CA LEU A 199 -17.53 -8.37 -0.42
C LEU A 199 -16.96 -8.95 -1.72
N LEU A 200 -17.07 -8.21 -2.83
CA LEU A 200 -16.47 -8.59 -4.11
C LEU A 200 -14.95 -8.67 -4.02
N SER A 201 -14.31 -7.78 -3.24
CA SER A 201 -12.86 -7.83 -3.04
C SER A 201 -12.39 -9.06 -2.23
N ILE A 202 -13.22 -9.56 -1.31
CA ILE A 202 -12.97 -10.81 -0.58
C ILE A 202 -13.17 -12.01 -1.52
N ALA A 203 -14.27 -12.02 -2.28
CA ALA A 203 -14.55 -13.07 -3.25
C ALA A 203 -13.46 -13.16 -4.33
N ALA A 204 -13.01 -12.01 -4.85
CA ALA A 204 -11.93 -11.94 -5.82
C ALA A 204 -10.61 -12.43 -5.21
N HIS A 205 -10.30 -12.08 -3.95
CA HIS A 205 -9.13 -12.63 -3.27
C HIS A 205 -9.19 -14.17 -3.21
N LYS A 206 -10.32 -14.75 -2.83
CA LYS A 206 -10.52 -16.22 -2.85
C LYS A 206 -10.24 -16.82 -4.22
N VAL A 207 -10.69 -16.19 -5.30
CA VAL A 207 -10.46 -16.69 -6.66
C VAL A 207 -8.98 -16.62 -7.04
N LEU A 208 -8.27 -15.57 -6.61
CA LEU A 208 -6.86 -15.35 -6.94
C LEU A 208 -5.88 -16.21 -6.11
N THR A 209 -6.14 -16.40 -4.82
CA THR A 209 -5.21 -17.09 -3.88
C THR A 209 -5.73 -18.44 -3.39
N GLY A 210 -6.98 -18.80 -3.70
CA GLY A 210 -7.63 -20.04 -3.27
C GLY A 210 -8.13 -20.06 -1.83
N THR A 211 -7.83 -19.05 -1.02
CA THR A 211 -8.19 -19.00 0.41
C THR A 211 -8.79 -17.66 0.81
N ILE A 212 -9.78 -17.67 1.71
CA ILE A 212 -10.36 -16.44 2.30
C ILE A 212 -9.65 -16.08 3.61
N VAL A 213 -9.30 -17.10 4.38
CA VAL A 213 -8.69 -16.96 5.69
C VAL A 213 -7.23 -17.35 5.57
N LEU A 214 -6.35 -16.45 5.99
CA LEU A 214 -4.92 -16.66 5.92
C LEU A 214 -4.41 -17.33 7.19
N ASP A 215 -3.50 -18.29 7.03
CA ASP A 215 -2.76 -18.85 8.17
C ASP A 215 -1.49 -18.03 8.42
N THR A 216 -1.49 -17.27 9.51
CA THR A 216 -0.33 -16.46 9.93
C THR A 216 0.50 -17.13 11.02
N THR A 217 0.30 -18.40 11.32
CA THR A 217 1.08 -19.13 12.36
C THR A 217 2.59 -19.14 12.08
N TRP A 218 2.99 -19.16 10.81
CA TRP A 218 4.40 -19.12 10.41
C TRP A 218 5.13 -17.87 10.91
N THR A 219 4.41 -16.77 11.14
CA THR A 219 5.00 -15.49 11.59
C THR A 219 5.71 -15.63 12.94
N ALA A 220 5.31 -16.59 13.79
CA ALA A 220 5.99 -16.89 15.05
C ALA A 220 7.42 -17.41 14.86
N GLN A 221 7.72 -18.02 13.71
CA GLN A 221 9.04 -18.56 13.36
C GLN A 221 10.00 -17.50 12.80
N ASN A 222 9.52 -16.27 12.60
CA ASN A 222 10.28 -15.18 12.00
C ASN A 222 10.62 -14.10 13.04
N GLU A 223 11.91 -13.86 13.25
CA GLU A 223 12.41 -12.92 14.26
C GLU A 223 11.95 -11.47 14.00
N PHE A 224 11.84 -11.06 12.74
CA PHE A 224 11.38 -9.72 12.36
C PHE A 224 9.87 -9.53 12.62
N MET A 225 9.04 -10.51 12.23
CA MET A 225 7.60 -10.46 12.41
C MET A 225 7.18 -10.50 13.88
N ASN A 226 7.97 -11.15 14.74
CA ASN A 226 7.76 -11.15 16.19
C ASN A 226 7.91 -9.76 16.83
N HIS A 227 8.48 -8.78 16.13
CA HIS A 227 8.57 -7.40 16.60
C HIS A 227 7.50 -6.48 16.01
N LEU A 228 6.65 -7.01 15.14
CA LEU A 228 5.59 -6.27 14.47
C LEU A 228 4.22 -6.64 15.05
N THR A 229 3.32 -5.66 15.07
CA THR A 229 1.90 -5.90 15.39
C THR A 229 1.23 -6.59 14.21
N LEU A 230 0.85 -7.85 14.31
CA LEU A 230 0.21 -8.60 13.22
C LEU A 230 -1.29 -8.26 13.09
N PRO A 231 -1.87 -8.30 11.87
CA PRO A 231 -3.29 -8.09 11.70
C PRO A 231 -4.04 -9.34 12.17
N GLN A 232 -5.13 -9.15 12.92
CA GLN A 232 -5.80 -10.29 13.56
C GLN A 232 -7.18 -10.60 12.97
N TRP A 233 -7.95 -9.58 12.56
CA TRP A 233 -9.30 -9.75 12.04
C TRP A 233 -9.36 -9.78 10.52
N ILE A 234 -8.87 -8.70 9.89
CA ILE A 234 -8.95 -8.45 8.45
C ILE A 234 -7.59 -7.92 8.01
N THR A 235 -7.12 -8.38 6.85
CA THR A 235 -5.87 -7.95 6.23
C THR A 235 -6.04 -7.81 4.73
N SER A 236 -5.36 -6.84 4.15
CA SER A 236 -5.13 -6.73 2.70
C SER A 236 -3.72 -7.15 2.30
N LEU A 237 -2.85 -7.39 3.30
CA LEU A 237 -1.46 -7.80 3.11
C LEU A 237 -1.39 -9.29 2.72
N ASP A 238 -0.56 -9.60 1.72
CA ASP A 238 -0.23 -10.97 1.32
C ASP A 238 0.81 -11.57 2.28
N LEU A 239 0.39 -11.90 3.51
CA LEU A 239 1.24 -12.52 4.55
C LEU A 239 1.36 -14.04 4.39
N ASP A 240 1.33 -14.54 3.17
CA ASP A 240 1.40 -15.95 2.87
C ASP A 240 2.83 -16.48 3.02
N LYS A 241 2.97 -17.75 3.44
CA LYS A 241 4.27 -18.41 3.64
C LYS A 241 5.10 -18.44 2.35
N LYS A 242 4.46 -18.41 1.17
CA LYS A 242 5.14 -18.29 -0.13
C LYS A 242 6.04 -17.05 -0.24
N ASN A 243 5.73 -15.98 0.51
CA ASN A 243 6.50 -14.73 0.52
C ASN A 243 7.65 -14.75 1.53
N THR A 244 8.05 -15.95 1.98
CA THR A 244 9.17 -16.17 2.88
C THR A 244 10.29 -16.94 2.18
N ILE A 245 11.46 -16.94 2.79
CA ILE A 245 12.62 -17.74 2.40
C ILE A 245 12.97 -18.61 3.60
N ALA A 246 13.01 -19.93 3.39
CA ALA A 246 13.46 -20.87 4.40
C ALA A 246 14.99 -21.00 4.32
N ILE A 247 15.68 -20.73 5.42
CA ILE A 247 17.12 -21.00 5.56
C ILE A 247 17.30 -21.84 6.82
N GLY A 248 17.60 -23.12 6.64
CA GLY A 248 17.58 -24.11 7.72
C GLY A 248 16.19 -24.20 8.36
N ASN A 249 16.13 -24.08 9.69
CA ASN A 249 14.88 -24.19 10.46
C ASN A 249 14.16 -22.84 10.69
N LYS A 250 14.63 -21.75 10.08
CA LYS A 250 14.05 -20.40 10.25
C LYS A 250 13.47 -19.87 8.94
N LEU A 251 12.39 -19.10 9.07
CA LEU A 251 11.73 -18.42 7.95
C LEU A 251 12.07 -16.93 7.98
N TYR A 252 12.50 -16.40 6.84
CA TYR A 252 12.85 -14.99 6.65
C TYR A 252 11.86 -14.32 5.71
N CYS A 253 11.57 -13.03 5.91
CA CYS A 253 10.69 -12.28 5.03
C CYS A 253 11.43 -11.93 3.75
N ARG A 254 10.79 -12.10 2.59
CA ARG A 254 11.31 -11.51 1.35
C ARG A 254 11.34 -9.98 1.48
N PRO A 255 12.26 -9.29 0.79
CA PRO A 255 12.31 -7.83 0.76
C PRO A 255 11.00 -7.21 0.31
N SER A 256 10.28 -7.86 -0.62
CA SER A 256 8.96 -7.40 -1.09
C SER A 256 7.93 -7.37 0.04
N LEU A 257 7.96 -8.38 0.91
CA LEU A 257 7.11 -8.47 2.09
C LEU A 257 7.50 -7.40 3.12
N MET A 258 8.79 -7.13 3.31
CA MET A 258 9.23 -6.05 4.21
C MET A 258 8.73 -4.68 3.73
N VAL A 259 8.81 -4.40 2.42
CA VAL A 259 8.32 -3.15 1.84
C VAL A 259 6.79 -3.04 1.94
N LEU A 260 6.08 -4.15 1.71
CA LEU A 260 4.63 -4.24 1.93
C LEU A 260 4.25 -3.94 3.38
N LEU A 261 5.07 -4.39 4.34
CA LEU A 261 4.92 -4.10 5.76
C LEU A 261 5.33 -2.67 6.16
N GLY A 262 5.85 -1.86 5.23
CA GLY A 262 6.26 -0.48 5.45
C GLY A 262 7.71 -0.30 5.91
N TYR A 263 8.57 -1.30 5.67
CA TYR A 263 9.98 -1.28 6.01
C TYR A 263 10.86 -1.49 4.79
N CYS A 264 12.01 -0.84 4.75
CA CYS A 264 13.00 -1.02 3.69
C CYS A 264 14.39 -1.25 4.27
N THR A 265 15.25 -1.87 3.46
CA THR A 265 16.65 -2.09 3.79
C THR A 265 17.52 -1.08 3.05
N VAL A 266 18.48 -0.51 3.76
CA VAL A 266 19.51 0.35 3.20
C VAL A 266 20.88 -0.17 3.62
N TYR A 267 21.91 0.08 2.84
CA TYR A 267 23.29 -0.20 3.21
C TYR A 267 24.13 1.04 3.02
N ASP A 268 25.26 1.09 3.70
CA ASP A 268 26.24 2.17 3.62
C ASP A 268 27.18 1.93 2.42
N ASP A 269 27.11 2.79 1.41
CA ASP A 269 27.89 2.67 0.17
C ASP A 269 29.37 3.01 0.37
N ASN A 270 29.66 3.85 1.38
CA ASN A 270 31.03 4.23 1.72
C ASN A 270 31.74 3.10 2.46
N LYS A 271 31.01 2.38 3.32
CA LYS A 271 31.56 1.29 4.12
C LYS A 271 31.54 -0.06 3.39
N TYR A 272 30.50 -0.32 2.60
CA TYR A 272 30.30 -1.59 1.92
C TYR A 272 30.12 -1.36 0.42
N ARG A 273 31.20 -1.52 -0.36
CA ARG A 273 31.05 -1.66 -1.82
C ARG A 273 30.56 -3.07 -2.11
N LEU A 274 29.27 -3.20 -2.43
CA LEU A 274 28.76 -4.40 -3.09
C LEU A 274 29.60 -4.65 -4.36
N PRO A 275 29.97 -5.90 -4.67
CA PRO A 275 30.61 -6.22 -5.93
C PRO A 275 29.73 -5.69 -7.06
N LYS A 276 30.22 -4.67 -7.78
CA LYS A 276 29.57 -4.24 -9.02
C LYS A 276 29.71 -5.39 -10.00
N ASP A 277 28.61 -6.10 -10.20
CA ASP A 277 28.35 -6.96 -11.36
C ASP A 277 29.48 -7.97 -11.68
N GLU A 278 29.62 -9.01 -10.86
CA GLU A 278 29.96 -10.32 -11.45
C GLU A 278 28.65 -11.01 -11.83
N HIS A 279 28.50 -11.29 -13.12
CA HIS A 279 27.39 -12.02 -13.71
C HIS A 279 27.29 -13.43 -13.12
N LEU A 280 26.65 -13.58 -11.96
CA LEU A 280 26.20 -14.87 -11.47
C LEU A 280 24.77 -15.09 -11.95
N ASN A 281 24.68 -15.73 -13.12
CA ASN A 281 23.45 -16.31 -13.65
C ASN A 281 22.95 -17.41 -12.70
N PHE A 282 22.19 -17.04 -11.68
CA PHE A 282 21.34 -17.99 -10.95
C PHE A 282 19.91 -17.87 -11.44
N SER A 283 19.60 -18.68 -12.44
CA SER A 283 18.24 -19.00 -12.87
C SER A 283 17.53 -19.71 -11.71
N SER A 284 16.62 -19.02 -11.03
CA SER A 284 15.70 -19.60 -10.07
C SER A 284 14.55 -20.32 -10.80
N CYS A 285 14.87 -21.46 -11.39
CA CYS A 285 13.90 -22.43 -11.88
C CYS A 285 14.51 -23.80 -11.58
N MET A 286 13.80 -24.64 -10.82
CA MET A 286 14.23 -25.92 -10.22
C MET A 286 14.72 -25.87 -8.77
N SER A 287 13.80 -25.72 -7.81
CA SER A 287 13.83 -26.56 -6.60
C SER A 287 12.43 -26.69 -6.00
N SER A 288 11.53 -27.33 -6.72
CA SER A 288 10.28 -27.84 -6.17
C SER A 288 10.01 -29.17 -6.85
N HIS A 289 10.70 -30.21 -6.39
CA HIS A 289 10.33 -31.63 -6.42
C HIS A 289 11.57 -32.46 -6.11
N ALA A 290 11.72 -32.84 -4.85
CA ALA A 290 12.49 -34.02 -4.46
C ALA A 290 11.78 -34.59 -3.23
N GLU A 291 10.66 -35.25 -3.50
CA GLU A 291 9.98 -36.12 -2.57
C GLU A 291 10.73 -37.46 -2.58
N GLU A 292 11.02 -37.98 -1.40
CA GLU A 292 11.73 -39.21 -1.16
C GLU A 292 11.07 -40.40 -1.85
N THR A 293 11.85 -41.15 -2.63
CA THR A 293 11.59 -42.59 -2.83
C THR A 293 12.89 -43.35 -2.95
N THR A 294 13.03 -44.31 -2.05
CA THR A 294 14.11 -45.29 -1.87
C THR A 294 14.26 -46.26 -3.03
N SER A 295 15.49 -46.44 -3.57
CA SER A 295 16.09 -47.76 -3.89
C SER A 295 17.50 -47.62 -4.53
N PRO A 296 18.40 -48.61 -4.36
CA PRO A 296 19.83 -48.48 -4.71
C PRO A 296 20.16 -49.09 -6.08
N GLY A 297 20.95 -48.38 -6.89
CA GLY A 297 21.40 -48.85 -8.20
C GLY A 297 22.73 -48.25 -8.63
N LYS A 298 23.70 -49.14 -8.87
CA LYS A 298 25.12 -48.90 -9.21
C LYS A 298 25.32 -48.04 -10.48
N GLY A 299 26.37 -47.21 -10.48
CA GLY A 299 26.93 -46.63 -11.71
C GLY A 299 28.10 -45.68 -11.46
N LYS A 300 29.33 -46.20 -11.62
CA LYS A 300 30.58 -45.43 -11.66
C LYS A 300 30.57 -44.43 -12.83
N ILE A 301 31.15 -43.24 -12.66
CA ILE A 301 32.14 -42.63 -13.56
C ILE A 301 32.97 -41.63 -12.72
N MET A 302 34.24 -41.56 -13.08
CA MET A 302 35.39 -41.11 -12.31
C MET A 302 36.06 -39.94 -13.05
N VAL A 303 36.88 -39.16 -12.32
CA VAL A 303 37.97 -38.25 -12.76
C VAL A 303 37.48 -36.94 -13.43
N GLN A 304 37.90 -35.73 -13.05
CA GLN A 304 39.26 -35.26 -12.81
C GLN A 304 39.41 -34.15 -11.76
N SER A 305 40.43 -34.34 -10.92
CA SER A 305 41.12 -33.32 -10.16
C SER A 305 41.91 -32.40 -11.09
N ILE A 306 41.83 -31.09 -10.87
CA ILE A 306 42.94 -30.18 -11.17
C ILE A 306 43.33 -29.50 -9.86
N ALA A 307 44.55 -29.83 -9.42
CA ALA A 307 45.17 -29.30 -8.23
C ALA A 307 45.69 -27.88 -8.47
N ALA A 308 45.56 -27.07 -7.42
CA ALA A 308 46.49 -26.05 -6.95
C ALA A 308 47.17 -25.14 -7.99
N THR A 309 46.65 -23.91 -8.08
CA THR A 309 47.50 -22.72 -8.20
C THR A 309 47.25 -21.84 -6.99
N ARG A 310 48.20 -21.86 -6.04
CA ARG A 310 48.37 -20.82 -5.03
C ARG A 310 48.67 -19.51 -5.75
N SER A 311 47.70 -18.61 -5.81
CA SER A 311 47.95 -17.18 -5.93
C SER A 311 47.62 -16.56 -4.58
N SER A 312 48.68 -16.28 -3.81
CA SER A 312 48.64 -15.35 -2.69
C SER A 312 48.30 -13.97 -3.23
N VAL A 313 47.03 -13.59 -3.15
CA VAL A 313 46.58 -12.21 -3.38
C VAL A 313 45.78 -11.83 -2.14
N THR A 314 46.41 -10.97 -1.33
CA THR A 314 45.84 -10.06 -0.33
C THR A 314 44.39 -10.32 0.06
N SER A 315 44.21 -10.83 1.28
CA SER A 315 42.97 -10.79 2.03
C SER A 315 42.54 -9.34 2.26
N ASN A 316 41.89 -8.72 1.29
CA ASN A 316 40.92 -7.69 1.60
C ASN A 316 39.74 -8.44 2.22
N MET A 317 39.66 -8.41 3.56
CA MET A 317 38.43 -8.80 4.25
C MET A 317 37.32 -7.95 3.66
N HIS A 318 36.52 -8.53 2.75
CA HIS A 318 35.21 -7.99 2.44
C HIS A 318 34.43 -8.06 3.74
N GLU A 319 34.33 -6.94 4.45
CA GLU A 319 33.48 -6.82 5.62
C GLU A 319 32.07 -7.17 5.14
N GLU A 320 31.51 -8.26 5.68
CA GLU A 320 30.18 -8.75 5.28
C GLU A 320 29.16 -7.62 5.35
N VAL A 321 28.38 -7.46 4.28
CA VAL A 321 27.45 -6.34 4.10
C VAL A 321 26.41 -6.35 5.21
N ARG A 322 26.30 -5.23 5.93
CA ARG A 322 25.26 -5.00 6.93
C ARG A 322 24.11 -4.23 6.31
N TYR A 323 22.91 -4.80 6.38
CA TYR A 323 21.70 -4.12 5.93
C TYR A 323 20.99 -3.50 7.13
N ILE A 324 20.70 -2.21 7.03
CA ILE A 324 19.99 -1.44 8.04
C ILE A 324 18.51 -1.41 7.66
N VAL A 325 17.64 -1.84 8.57
CA VAL A 325 16.18 -1.82 8.38
C VAL A 325 15.63 -0.50 8.92
N ILE A 326 14.92 0.22 8.06
CA ILE A 326 14.32 1.53 8.38
C ILE A 326 12.83 1.53 8.00
N SER A 327 12.07 2.45 8.58
CA SER A 327 10.70 2.69 8.10
C SER A 327 10.73 3.34 6.73
N ILE A 328 9.80 2.95 5.86
CA ILE A 328 9.72 3.51 4.51
C ILE A 328 9.52 5.03 4.50
N TYR A 329 8.87 5.60 5.52
CA TYR A 329 8.71 7.06 5.62
C TYR A 329 10.03 7.82 5.72
N GLY A 330 11.09 7.15 6.18
CA GLY A 330 12.43 7.72 6.27
C GLY A 330 13.32 7.41 5.07
N LEU A 331 12.83 6.70 4.06
CA LEU A 331 13.66 6.25 2.94
C LEU A 331 14.25 7.44 2.16
N MET A 332 13.41 8.38 1.73
CA MET A 332 13.85 9.57 1.00
C MET A 332 14.76 10.46 1.86
N ALA A 333 14.46 10.59 3.16
CA ALA A 333 15.32 11.31 4.10
C ALA A 333 16.69 10.64 4.31
N THR A 334 16.79 9.34 4.10
CA THR A 334 18.04 8.57 4.22
C THR A 334 18.88 8.62 2.95
N ALA A 335 18.21 8.45 1.80
CA ALA A 335 18.85 8.37 0.49
C ALA A 335 19.30 9.74 -0.05
N VAL A 336 18.61 10.82 0.32
CA VAL A 336 18.86 12.16 -0.23
C VAL A 336 19.68 13.01 0.76
N PRO A 337 20.94 13.37 0.45
CA PRO A 337 21.86 14.00 1.42
C PRO A 337 21.37 15.32 2.00
N TRP A 338 20.68 16.15 1.21
CA TRP A 338 20.17 17.43 1.69
C TRP A 338 18.98 17.27 2.64
N ILE A 339 18.11 16.28 2.42
CA ILE A 339 16.98 15.97 3.31
C ILE A 339 17.49 15.35 4.62
N ARG A 340 18.52 14.49 4.53
CA ARG A 340 19.19 13.85 5.68
C ARG A 340 19.72 14.85 6.71
N ARG A 341 20.13 16.05 6.27
CA ARG A 341 20.59 17.12 7.17
C ARG A 341 19.47 17.65 8.07
N PHE A 342 18.24 17.65 7.59
CA PHE A 342 17.06 18.14 8.31
C PHE A 342 16.33 17.04 9.08
N HIS A 343 16.41 15.78 8.63
CA HIS A 343 15.73 14.66 9.25
C HIS A 343 16.62 13.41 9.36
N GLN A 344 16.81 12.93 10.59
CA GLN A 344 17.52 11.67 10.84
C GLN A 344 16.54 10.53 11.08
N THR A 345 16.55 9.57 10.16
CA THR A 345 15.72 8.39 10.23
C THR A 345 16.17 7.48 11.38
N LYS A 346 15.19 6.92 12.08
CA LYS A 346 15.38 5.94 13.15
C LYS A 346 15.65 4.55 12.57
N ILE A 347 16.64 3.86 13.14
CA ILE A 347 16.96 2.47 12.78
C ILE A 347 16.02 1.53 13.53
N VAL A 348 15.39 0.62 12.81
CA VAL A 348 14.49 -0.40 13.38
C VAL A 348 15.29 -1.62 13.80
N GLY A 349 16.27 -2.01 12.98
CA GLY A 349 17.19 -3.10 13.27
C GLY A 349 18.24 -3.25 12.19
N GLU A 350 19.13 -4.21 12.38
CA GLU A 350 20.17 -4.56 11.42
C GLU A 350 20.03 -6.03 11.04
N ILE A 351 20.18 -6.32 9.76
CA ILE A 351 20.27 -7.67 9.22
C ILE A 351 21.75 -7.94 8.92
N PHE A 352 22.29 -8.93 9.61
CA PHE A 352 23.66 -9.40 9.43
C PHE A 352 23.65 -10.93 9.40
N GLN A 353 24.28 -11.54 8.37
CA GLN A 353 24.27 -12.99 8.16
C GLN A 353 22.86 -13.61 8.23
N ASN A 354 21.89 -13.00 7.54
CA ASN A 354 20.46 -13.37 7.58
C ASN A 354 19.81 -13.32 8.97
N LYS A 355 20.46 -12.81 10.01
CA LYS A 355 19.87 -12.65 11.33
C LYS A 355 19.40 -11.22 11.53
N PHE A 356 18.15 -11.06 11.95
CA PHE A 356 17.61 -9.74 12.30
C PHE A 356 17.92 -9.44 13.77
N THR A 357 18.57 -8.30 14.00
CA THR A 357 18.85 -7.80 15.35
C THR A 357 18.11 -6.48 15.56
N PRO A 358 17.17 -6.41 16.52
CA PRO A 358 16.47 -5.16 16.80
C PRO A 358 17.45 -4.10 17.30
N SER A 359 17.31 -2.89 16.79
CA SER A 359 18.09 -1.77 17.28
C SER A 359 17.37 -1.08 18.43
N LYS A 360 18.13 -0.45 19.33
CA LYS A 360 17.53 0.35 20.41
C LYS A 360 16.80 1.53 19.79
N SER A 361 15.69 1.92 20.40
CA SER A 361 14.77 2.96 19.89
C SER A 361 15.42 4.35 19.68
N ILE A 362 16.63 4.57 20.21
CA ILE A 362 17.39 5.82 20.20
C ILE A 362 18.36 5.88 19.00
N VAL A 363 18.69 4.75 18.38
CA VAL A 363 19.70 4.69 17.32
C VAL A 363 19.14 5.29 16.03
N ARG A 364 19.91 6.22 15.45
CA ARG A 364 19.57 6.92 14.21
C ARG A 364 20.69 6.77 13.19
N ILE A 365 20.32 6.95 11.94
CA ILE A 365 21.25 6.93 10.81
C ILE A 365 22.27 8.07 10.94
N ASP A 366 23.52 7.77 10.60
CA ASP A 366 24.59 8.75 10.59
C ASP A 366 24.40 9.76 9.45
N ARG A 367 24.75 11.02 9.68
CA ARG A 367 24.64 12.07 8.65
C ARG A 367 25.78 12.01 7.64
N ALA A 368 26.94 11.53 8.07
CA ALA A 368 28.18 11.57 7.28
C ALA A 368 28.25 10.49 6.19
N HIS A 369 27.51 9.41 6.34
CA HIS A 369 27.56 8.27 5.43
C HIS A 369 26.48 8.35 4.35
N ASP A 370 26.81 7.85 3.15
CA ASP A 370 25.86 7.76 2.05
C ASP A 370 25.21 6.38 2.03
N TYR A 371 23.88 6.39 2.09
CA TYR A 371 23.08 5.19 2.20
C TYR A 371 22.34 4.96 0.89
N VAL A 372 22.44 3.73 0.38
CA VAL A 372 21.77 3.30 -0.83
C VAL A 372 20.68 2.30 -0.48
N TYR A 373 19.54 2.44 -1.14
CA TYR A 373 18.44 1.50 -1.02
C TYR A 373 18.86 0.11 -1.52
N SER A 374 18.68 -0.91 -0.68
CA SER A 374 18.88 -2.30 -1.09
C SER A 374 17.55 -2.90 -1.54
N ARG A 375 17.58 -3.60 -2.67
CA ARG A 375 16.44 -4.41 -3.12
C ARG A 375 16.35 -5.75 -2.40
N GLY A 376 17.34 -6.04 -1.55
CA GLY A 376 17.57 -7.33 -0.89
C GLY A 376 17.86 -8.41 -1.93
N ASP A 377 19.14 -8.60 -2.26
CA ASP A 377 19.56 -9.80 -2.99
C ASP A 377 19.42 -10.98 -2.04
N CYS A 378 18.35 -11.74 -2.22
CA CYS A 378 18.10 -12.94 -1.44
C CYS A 378 18.86 -14.09 -2.09
N CYS A 379 19.91 -14.55 -1.40
CA CYS A 379 20.72 -15.73 -1.72
C CYS A 379 21.68 -15.56 -2.90
N SER A 380 22.94 -15.20 -2.58
CA SER A 380 24.12 -15.79 -3.22
C SER A 380 24.38 -17.18 -2.65
#